data_AF-A0A6S6QRU4-F1
#
_entry.id   AF-A0A6S6QRU4-F1
#
_cell.length_a   1.000
_cell.length_b   1.000
_cell.length_c   1.000
_cell.angle_alpha   90.00
_cell.angle_beta   90.00
_cell.angle_gamma   90.00
#
_symmetry.space_group_name_H-M   'P 1'
#
loop_
_entity.id
_entity.type
_entity.pdbx_description
1 polymer ?
#
loop_
_entity_poly.entity_id
_entity_poly.type
_entity_poly.pdbx_seq_one_letter_code
_entity_poly.pdbx_strand_id
1 'polypeptide(L)'
;MSIEPKFSIKVNSKDREILMSYGLLNALTSLCQDPTEASMIQLDPELRNKVLAATLAERKPSGKVTKEFDAEDIDAELEKIEDLLAWVQDHLIAFFLRSTQRTLANQKKYEKDFRELAPQSSSDGSPA
;
A
#
# COMPACT_ATOMS: atom_id res chain seq x y z
N MET A 1 11.21 12.41 4.68
CA MET A 1 12.11 11.30 4.29
C MET A 1 11.78 10.95 2.84
N SER A 2 12.76 11.03 1.94
CA SER A 2 12.58 10.58 0.56
C SER A 2 12.92 9.10 0.54
N ILE A 3 11.97 8.24 0.16
CA ILE A 3 12.19 6.79 0.07
C ILE A 3 12.60 6.50 -1.37
N GLU A 4 13.66 5.73 -1.56
CA GLU A 4 14.11 5.35 -2.90
C GLU A 4 12.98 4.59 -3.64
N PRO A 5 12.57 5.02 -4.84
CA PRO A 5 11.45 4.41 -5.55
C PRO A 5 11.82 3.07 -6.18
N LYS A 6 13.11 2.71 -6.20
CA LYS A 6 13.61 1.48 -6.79
C LYS A 6 14.28 0.60 -5.72
N PHE A 7 14.13 -0.71 -5.87
CA PHE A 7 14.78 -1.71 -5.03
C PHE A 7 15.42 -2.78 -5.92
N SER A 8 16.69 -3.09 -5.68
CA SER A 8 17.43 -4.10 -6.44
C SER A 8 17.59 -5.37 -5.63
N ILE A 9 17.23 -6.50 -6.20
CA ILE A 9 17.31 -7.81 -5.55
C ILE A 9 17.67 -8.90 -6.56
N LYS A 10 18.43 -9.91 -6.11
CA LYS A 10 18.67 -11.13 -6.87
C LYS A 10 17.68 -12.21 -6.43
N VAL A 11 16.84 -12.68 -7.34
CA VAL A 11 15.82 -13.71 -7.10
C VAL A 11 15.92 -14.78 -8.18
N ASN A 12 16.02 -16.04 -7.78
CA ASN A 12 16.16 -17.21 -8.65
C ASN A 12 17.33 -17.03 -9.62
N SER A 13 18.49 -16.64 -9.07
CA SER A 13 19.72 -16.34 -9.79
C SER A 13 19.64 -15.20 -10.84
N LYS A 14 18.58 -14.38 -10.82
CA LYS A 14 18.41 -13.24 -11.73
C LYS A 14 18.36 -11.93 -10.96
N ASP A 15 19.12 -10.94 -11.43
CA ASP A 15 19.00 -9.58 -10.92
C ASP A 15 17.68 -8.97 -11.37
N ARG A 16 16.97 -8.36 -10.42
CA ARG A 16 15.69 -7.68 -10.63
C ARG A 16 15.77 -6.28 -10.04
N GLU A 17 15.24 -5.31 -10.78
CA GLU A 17 14.97 -3.96 -10.28
C GLU A 17 13.46 -3.79 -10.16
N ILE A 18 12.99 -3.49 -8.95
CA ILE A 18 11.59 -3.32 -8.61
C ILE A 18 11.34 -1.82 -8.46
N LEU A 19 10.40 -1.29 -9.25
CA LEU A 19 9.95 0.09 -9.14
C LEU A 19 8.65 0.15 -8.33
N MET A 20 8.60 0.98 -7.30
CA MET A 20 7.36 1.35 -6.58
C MET A 20 6.49 2.25 -7.47
N SER A 21 5.91 1.64 -8.49
CA SER A 21 4.93 2.28 -9.37
C SER A 21 3.59 2.43 -8.66
N TYR A 22 2.74 3.33 -9.15
CA TYR A 22 1.37 3.46 -8.64
C TYR A 22 0.58 2.14 -8.73
N GLY A 23 0.78 1.35 -9.79
CA GLY A 23 0.10 0.06 -9.94
C GLY A 23 0.54 -0.98 -8.90
N LEU A 24 1.83 -0.99 -8.53
CA LEU A 24 2.33 -1.82 -7.44
C LEU A 24 1.79 -1.31 -6.10
N LEU A 25 1.91 0.00 -5.82
CA LEU A 25 1.41 0.61 -4.60
C LEU A 25 -0.08 0.33 -4.39
N ASN A 26 -0.90 0.49 -5.44
CA ASN A 26 -2.34 0.22 -5.39
C ASN A 26 -2.66 -1.24 -5.07
N ALA A 27 -1.89 -2.18 -5.66
CA ALA A 27 -2.03 -3.60 -5.33
C ALA A 27 -1.68 -3.85 -3.86
N LEU A 28 -0.58 -3.28 -3.37
CA LEU A 28 -0.15 -3.43 -1.97
C LEU A 28 -1.16 -2.82 -0.98
N THR A 29 -1.74 -1.65 -1.28
CA THR A 29 -2.79 -1.03 -0.44
C THR A 29 -4.12 -1.78 -0.46
N SER A 30 -4.31 -2.74 -1.38
CA SER A 30 -5.46 -3.66 -1.31
C SER A 30 -5.22 -4.84 -0.37
N LEU A 31 -3.95 -5.11 -0.04
CA LEU A 31 -3.53 -6.15 0.90
C LEU A 31 -3.39 -5.63 2.33
N CYS A 32 -3.02 -4.35 2.49
CA CYS A 32 -2.97 -3.64 3.76
C CYS A 32 -3.91 -2.44 3.68
N GLN A 33 -4.96 -2.38 4.50
CA GLN A 33 -5.97 -1.32 4.45
C GLN A 33 -5.58 -0.09 5.26
N ASP A 34 -4.64 -0.25 6.21
CA ASP A 34 -4.20 0.82 7.09
C ASP A 34 -2.71 0.71 7.49
N PRO A 35 -2.14 1.74 8.16
CA PRO A 35 -0.75 1.73 8.61
C PRO A 35 -0.41 0.63 9.63
N THR A 36 -1.39 0.19 10.42
CA THR A 36 -1.21 -0.85 11.45
C THR A 36 -1.00 -2.20 10.78
N GLU A 37 -1.83 -2.56 9.80
CA GLU A 37 -1.63 -3.76 8.98
C GLU A 37 -0.29 -3.70 8.24
N ALA A 38 0.06 -2.55 7.66
CA ALA A 38 1.35 -2.38 6.99
C ALA A 38 2.56 -2.61 7.93
N SER A 39 2.43 -2.29 9.21
CA SER A 39 3.50 -2.54 10.21
C SER A 39 3.67 -4.02 10.58
N MET A 40 2.68 -4.87 10.27
CA MET A 40 2.68 -6.29 10.59
C MET A 40 3.23 -7.17 9.44
N ILE A 41 3.56 -6.59 8.29
CA ILE A 41 3.99 -7.31 7.07
C ILE A 41 5.08 -8.34 7.35
N GLN A 42 6.08 -8.02 8.18
CA GLN A 42 7.17 -8.95 8.48
C GLN A 42 6.75 -10.08 9.43
N LEU A 43 5.78 -9.82 10.31
CA LEU A 43 5.40 -10.71 11.42
C LEU A 43 4.23 -11.64 11.06
N ASP A 44 3.34 -11.21 10.18
CA ASP A 44 2.21 -12.00 9.69
C ASP A 44 2.65 -12.82 8.46
N PRO A 45 2.76 -14.17 8.56
CA PRO A 45 3.21 -15.00 7.44
C PRO A 45 2.29 -14.94 6.21
N GLU A 46 0.98 -14.84 6.42
CA GLU A 46 0.01 -14.80 5.32
C GLU A 46 0.13 -13.47 4.57
N LEU A 47 0.19 -12.36 5.30
CA LEU A 47 0.39 -11.04 4.72
C LEU A 47 1.75 -10.94 4.03
N ARG A 48 2.82 -11.44 4.66
CA ARG A 48 4.18 -11.48 4.11
C ARG A 48 4.19 -12.17 2.75
N ASN A 49 3.60 -13.35 2.64
CA ASN A 49 3.57 -14.12 1.40
C ASN A 49 2.79 -13.39 0.29
N LYS A 50 1.63 -12.80 0.63
CA LYS A 50 0.85 -11.99 -0.32
C LYS A 50 1.62 -10.77 -0.82
N VAL A 51 2.33 -10.08 0.07
CA VAL A 51 3.16 -8.92 -0.28
C VAL A 51 4.31 -9.33 -1.19
N LEU A 52 5.02 -10.41 -0.87
CA LEU A 52 6.10 -10.93 -1.72
C LEU A 52 5.60 -11.32 -3.10
N ALA A 53 4.51 -12.08 -3.17
CA ALA A 53 3.87 -12.46 -4.43
C ALA A 53 3.50 -11.23 -5.27
N ALA A 54 2.87 -10.22 -4.66
CA ALA A 54 2.49 -9.00 -5.36
C ALA A 54 3.69 -8.17 -5.85
N THR A 55 4.78 -8.17 -5.08
CA THR A 55 5.99 -7.36 -5.33
C THR A 55 6.90 -8.00 -6.38
N LEU A 56 7.00 -9.33 -6.40
CA LEU A 56 7.84 -10.10 -7.31
C LEU A 56 7.11 -10.62 -8.56
N ALA A 57 5.79 -10.42 -8.64
CA ALA A 57 4.99 -10.70 -9.82
C ALA A 57 5.49 -9.95 -11.07
N GLU A 58 5.46 -10.63 -12.22
CA GLU A 58 5.74 -9.98 -13.49
C GLU A 58 4.56 -9.10 -13.87
N ARG A 59 4.84 -7.88 -14.36
CA ARG A 59 3.82 -6.88 -14.68
C ARG A 59 4.08 -6.23 -16.04
N LYS A 60 3.00 -5.80 -16.70
CA LYS A 60 3.08 -4.87 -17.83
C LYS A 60 3.47 -3.46 -17.35
N PRO A 61 3.93 -2.58 -18.25
CA PRO A 61 4.12 -1.15 -17.93
C PRO A 61 2.87 -0.47 -17.35
N SER A 62 1.67 -0.98 -17.67
CA SER A 62 0.40 -0.50 -17.11
C SER A 62 0.16 -0.92 -15.64
N GLY A 63 1.03 -1.74 -15.05
CA GLY A 63 0.89 -2.26 -13.68
C GLY A 63 0.08 -3.56 -13.56
N LYS A 64 -0.54 -4.05 -14.66
CA LYS A 64 -1.29 -5.31 -14.67
C LYS A 64 -0.35 -6.50 -14.52
N VAL A 65 -0.66 -7.40 -13.58
CA VAL A 65 0.04 -8.68 -13.40
C VAL A 65 -0.11 -9.55 -14.64
N THR A 66 1.02 -10.04 -15.16
CA THR A 66 1.10 -10.97 -16.30
C THR A 66 1.40 -12.38 -15.85
N LYS A 67 2.12 -12.53 -14.74
CA LYS A 67 2.47 -13.82 -14.15
C LYS A 67 2.52 -13.67 -12.64
N GLU A 68 1.74 -14.51 -11.96
CA GLU A 68 1.79 -14.62 -10.51
C GLU A 68 3.14 -15.20 -10.07
N PHE A 69 3.55 -14.83 -8.86
CA PHE A 69 4.79 -15.26 -8.28
C PHE A 69 4.47 -16.05 -7.01
N ASP A 70 4.99 -17.27 -6.91
CA ASP A 70 4.86 -18.09 -5.71
C ASP A 70 5.94 -17.68 -4.71
N ALA A 71 5.50 -17.23 -3.54
CA ALA A 71 6.40 -16.79 -2.48
C ALA A 71 7.14 -17.95 -1.80
N GLU A 72 6.65 -19.19 -1.92
CA GLU A 72 7.31 -20.38 -1.36
C GLU A 72 8.51 -20.82 -2.20
N ASP A 73 8.54 -20.45 -3.49
CA ASP A 73 9.61 -20.78 -4.45
C ASP A 73 10.70 -19.69 -4.56
N ILE A 74 10.86 -18.86 -3.52
CA ILE A 74 11.88 -17.81 -3.50
C ILE A 74 13.26 -18.41 -3.24
N ASP A 75 14.13 -18.33 -4.24
CA ASP A 75 15.59 -18.50 -4.08
C ASP A 75 16.26 -17.12 -4.02
N ALA A 76 16.41 -16.59 -2.81
CA ALA A 76 17.06 -15.33 -2.50
C ALA A 76 17.69 -15.35 -1.09
N GLU A 77 18.66 -14.48 -0.84
CA GLU A 77 19.22 -14.27 0.50
C GLU A 77 18.13 -13.76 1.45
N LEU A 78 18.02 -14.36 2.64
CA LEU A 78 17.00 -14.00 3.64
C LEU A 78 17.04 -12.50 3.98
N GLU A 79 18.23 -11.96 4.24
CA GLU A 79 18.43 -10.54 4.52
C GLU A 79 17.87 -9.64 3.40
N LYS A 80 17.97 -10.07 2.13
CA LYS A 80 17.43 -9.31 0.99
C LYS A 80 15.91 -9.34 0.91
N ILE A 81 15.30 -10.42 1.38
CA ILE A 81 13.85 -10.51 1.49
C ILE A 81 13.35 -9.62 2.64
N GLU A 82 14.05 -9.60 3.76
CA GLU A 82 13.76 -8.70 4.88
C GLU A 82 13.90 -7.22 4.46
N ASP A 83 14.98 -6.87 3.76
CA ASP A 83 15.21 -5.53 3.20
C ASP A 83 14.06 -5.14 2.23
N LEU A 84 13.61 -6.06 1.37
CA LEU A 84 12.51 -5.83 0.44
C LEU A 84 11.20 -5.55 1.17
N LEU A 85 10.88 -6.34 2.20
CA LEU A 85 9.68 -6.17 3.01
C LEU A 85 9.70 -4.85 3.78
N ALA A 86 10.84 -4.49 4.35
CA ALA A 86 11.04 -3.20 5.01
C ALA A 86 10.82 -2.03 4.02
N TRP A 87 11.39 -2.14 2.82
CA TRP A 87 11.20 -1.15 1.76
C TRP A 87 9.73 -1.01 1.34
N VAL A 88 9.01 -2.12 1.20
CA VAL A 88 7.55 -2.09 0.92
C VAL A 88 6.79 -1.40 2.06
N GLN A 89 7.09 -1.77 3.30
CA GLN A 89 6.45 -1.22 4.50
C GLN A 89 6.66 0.30 4.59
N ASP A 90 7.87 0.80 4.35
CA ASP A 90 8.17 2.24 4.34
C ASP A 90 7.32 2.99 3.32
N HIS A 91 7.18 2.46 2.10
CA HIS A 91 6.37 3.07 1.05
C HIS A 91 4.88 3.11 1.41
N LEU A 92 4.35 2.03 1.98
CA LEU A 92 2.96 1.95 2.43
C LEU A 92 2.68 2.93 3.57
N ILE A 93 3.50 2.92 4.63
CA ILE A 93 3.35 3.85 5.77
C ILE A 93 3.43 5.30 5.28
N ALA A 94 4.40 5.62 4.43
CA ALA A 94 4.54 6.96 3.90
C ALA A 94 3.37 7.35 2.99
N PHE A 95 2.80 6.43 2.21
CA PHE A 95 1.58 6.67 1.46
C PHE A 95 0.40 6.98 2.37
N PHE A 96 0.11 6.13 3.36
CA PHE A 96 -1.00 6.35 4.27
C PHE A 96 -0.86 7.66 5.05
N LEU A 97 0.34 7.98 5.55
CA LEU A 97 0.58 9.24 6.26
C LEU A 97 0.27 10.45 5.36
N ARG A 98 0.79 10.45 4.12
CA ARG A 98 0.50 11.53 3.14
C ARG A 98 -0.99 11.61 2.80
N SER A 99 -1.65 10.47 2.64
CA SER A 99 -3.08 10.39 2.31
C SER A 99 -3.95 10.91 3.46
N THR A 100 -3.64 10.55 4.71
CA THR A 100 -4.32 11.06 5.90
C THR A 100 -4.11 12.57 6.07
N GLN A 101 -2.89 13.05 5.89
CA GLN A 101 -2.58 14.49 5.95
C GLN A 101 -3.37 15.28 4.89
N ARG A 102 -3.42 14.78 3.64
CA ARG A 102 -4.21 15.39 2.56
C ARG A 102 -5.70 15.37 2.86
N THR A 103 -6.20 14.27 3.42
CA THR A 103 -7.62 14.14 3.80
C THR A 103 -7.99 15.16 4.87
N LEU A 104 -7.18 15.29 5.93
CA LEU A 104 -7.39 16.30 6.98
C LEU A 104 -7.32 17.73 6.44
N ALA A 105 -6.36 18.01 5.54
CA ALA A 105 -6.26 19.32 4.89
C ALA A 105 -7.50 19.63 4.03
N ASN A 106 -8.01 18.64 3.29
CA ASN A 106 -9.21 18.78 2.48
C ASN A 106 -10.47 18.97 3.32
N GLN A 107 -10.61 18.24 4.44
CA GLN A 107 -11.71 18.42 5.38
C GLN A 107 -11.77 19.85 5.92
N LYS A 108 -10.62 20.41 6.32
CA LYS A 108 -10.53 21.82 6.74
C LYS A 108 -10.84 22.80 5.62
N LYS A 109 -10.37 22.50 4.40
CA LYS A 109 -10.56 23.37 3.23
C LYS A 109 -12.03 23.45 2.80
N TYR A 110 -12.76 22.33 2.86
CA TYR A 110 -14.13 22.20 2.38
C TYR A 110 -15.15 22.04 3.52
N GLU A 111 -14.82 22.46 4.75
CA GLU A 111 -15.66 22.26 5.94
C GLU A 111 -17.08 22.82 5.78
N LYS A 112 -17.20 23.99 5.14
CA LYS A 112 -18.50 24.64 4.86
C LYS A 112 -19.32 23.83 3.86
N ASP A 113 -18.71 23.46 2.73
CA ASP A 113 -19.35 22.66 1.69
C ASP A 113 -19.81 21.29 2.23
N PHE A 114 -19.02 20.66 3.11
CA PHE A 114 -19.41 19.42 3.78
C PHE A 114 -20.61 19.60 4.73
N ARG A 115 -20.73 20.73 5.43
CA ARG A 115 -21.89 21.03 6.29
C ARG A 115 -23.16 21.28 5.49
N GLU A 116 -23.04 21.87 4.30
CA GLU A 116 -24.16 22.13 3.40
C GLU A 116 -24.66 20.85 2.70
N LEU A 117 -23.76 19.88 2.47
CA LEU A 117 -24.09 18.56 1.89
C LEU A 117 -24.59 17.54 2.91
N ALA A 118 -24.35 17.74 4.20
CA ALA A 118 -24.92 16.88 5.23
C ALA A 118 -26.45 17.03 5.17
N PRO A 119 -27.23 15.94 5.02
CA PRO A 119 -28.68 16.04 4.99
C PRO A 119 -29.12 16.76 6.26
N GLN A 120 -29.81 17.89 6.08
CA GLN A 120 -30.50 18.58 7.16
C GLN A 120 -31.40 17.53 7.79
N SER A 121 -31.00 16.99 8.95
CA SER A 121 -31.86 16.16 9.76
C SER A 121 -33.11 16.96 10.00
N SER A 122 -34.18 16.59 9.31
CA SER A 122 -35.49 17.22 9.37
C SER A 122 -35.99 17.06 10.80
N SER A 123 -35.80 18.11 11.60
CA SER A 123 -36.38 18.27 12.93
C SER A 123 -37.85 18.69 12.81
N ASP A 124 -38.64 17.95 12.01
CA ASP A 124 -40.09 18.08 11.98
C ASP A 124 -40.70 16.84 12.65
N GLY A 125 -40.66 16.85 13.97
CA GLY A 125 -41.36 15.92 14.86
C GLY A 125 -42.27 16.69 15.82
N SER A 126 -43.41 17.14 15.28
CA SER A 126 -44.68 17.60 15.88
C SER A 126 -44.72 18.14 17.33
N PRO A 127 -45.27 19.36 17.56
CA PRO A 127 -45.79 19.75 18.86
C PRO A 127 -47.20 19.13 19.08
N ALA A 128 -47.36 18.55 20.27
CA ALA A 128 -48.57 18.32 21.09
C ALA A 128 -49.92 18.06 20.40
#